data_AF-I4D4Z9-F1
#
_entry.id   AF-I4D4Z9-F1
#
_cell.length_a   1.000
_cell.length_b   1.000
_cell.length_c   1.000
_cell.angle_alpha   90.00
_cell.angle_beta   90.00
_cell.angle_gamma   90.00
#
_symmetry.space_group_name_H-M   'P 1'
#
loop_
_entity.id
_entity.type
_entity.pdbx_description
1 polymer ?
#
loop_
_entity_poly.entity_id
_entity_poly.type
_entity_poly.pdbx_seq_one_letter_code
_entity_poly.pdbx_strand_id
1 'polypeptide(L)'
;MFRKILIANRGEIAVRIIRTCREMQVRTIAIYTEADRGSLHVQLADEAVKCVSRAGYLDMDWIIQTALTMGVQAIHPGYGFLAENPLFAEKTLQAGLIFIGPDARIMTLMGDKAKARETMAAAGFPVVPGGSGIVRSAEETLPIARALGYPVLIKAVAGGGGRGMRLVLEEDQLFQSLESASSEANACFGNSDVYLEKYLEGCRHVEIQILADNYGQVVTLGERDCSIQRRHQKLIEESPSPALTAQLRDRMSKVSRDAVKAVAYRGAGTLEYLLDKDLNFYFMEMNTRIQVEHTVTELICGLDLIKEQIRIAAGEPLGYEQSDIRLTGWVMECRINAEDPVTFLPAPGKIDVYRPPGGFGVRVDSAAYSGYTVTPFYDSLISKLLVYGRTRKGVIARMQRALAEFSIQGVKTTIPFHQRILADSDFQRGEFTTDFIQQKLDSENEFCLESSDRPDQDDQSRDNLLAAVLSAAVEAYGDSEHQRYRIINIQTSGKIRSPWRLASLYGGGLL
;
A
#
# COMPACT_ATOMS: atom_id res chain seq x y z
N MET A 1 -7.25 -28.07 1.84
CA MET A 1 -7.42 -27.13 0.71
C MET A 1 -8.87 -26.69 0.56
N PHE A 2 -9.10 -25.42 0.23
CA PHE A 2 -10.45 -24.86 0.00
C PHE A 2 -11.00 -25.26 -1.36
N ARG A 3 -12.33 -25.31 -1.49
CA ARG A 3 -13.05 -25.52 -2.76
C ARG A 3 -13.55 -24.23 -3.37
N LYS A 4 -13.82 -23.21 -2.53
CA LYS A 4 -14.36 -21.91 -2.96
C LYS A 4 -13.89 -20.80 -2.02
N ILE A 5 -13.37 -19.71 -2.60
CA ILE A 5 -12.87 -18.51 -1.91
C ILE A 5 -13.62 -17.28 -2.42
N LEU A 6 -14.05 -16.40 -1.52
CA LEU A 6 -14.52 -15.06 -1.86
C LEU A 6 -13.34 -14.07 -1.80
N ILE A 7 -13.24 -13.20 -2.80
CA ILE A 7 -12.20 -12.17 -2.86
C ILE A 7 -12.83 -10.85 -2.46
N ALA A 8 -12.51 -10.38 -1.26
CA ALA A 8 -13.03 -9.13 -0.69
C ALA A 8 -12.18 -7.93 -1.14
N ASN A 9 -11.96 -7.82 -2.46
CA ASN A 9 -11.15 -6.78 -3.07
C ASN A 9 -11.51 -6.61 -4.56
N ARG A 10 -10.85 -5.66 -5.23
CA ARG A 10 -11.05 -5.29 -6.63
C ARG A 10 -9.71 -5.21 -7.39
N GLY A 11 -9.78 -4.80 -8.65
CA GLY A 11 -8.60 -4.38 -9.41
C GLY A 11 -7.57 -5.49 -9.61
N GLU A 12 -6.29 -5.10 -9.70
CA GLU A 12 -5.19 -6.03 -10.05
C GLU A 12 -5.04 -7.15 -9.02
N ILE A 13 -5.13 -6.84 -7.72
CA ILE A 13 -4.95 -7.83 -6.66
C ILE A 13 -6.04 -8.89 -6.68
N ALA A 14 -7.28 -8.51 -6.99
CA ALA A 14 -8.35 -9.49 -7.17
C ALA A 14 -8.05 -10.40 -8.38
N VAL A 15 -7.58 -9.84 -9.51
CA VAL A 15 -7.14 -10.64 -10.67
C VAL A 15 -5.99 -11.58 -10.31
N ARG A 16 -5.00 -11.10 -9.55
CA ARG A 16 -3.85 -11.87 -9.06
C ARG A 16 -4.30 -13.06 -8.21
N ILE A 17 -5.26 -12.86 -7.31
CA ILE A 17 -5.81 -13.93 -6.47
C ILE A 17 -6.63 -14.92 -7.30
N ILE A 18 -7.48 -14.44 -8.22
CA ILE A 18 -8.28 -15.31 -9.11
C ILE A 18 -7.37 -16.24 -9.92
N ARG A 19 -6.25 -15.72 -10.45
CA ARG A 19 -5.28 -16.52 -11.22
C ARG A 19 -4.69 -17.65 -10.38
N THR A 20 -4.19 -17.37 -9.18
CA THR A 20 -3.67 -18.43 -8.29
C THR A 20 -4.75 -19.42 -7.89
N CYS A 21 -5.94 -18.96 -7.52
CA CYS A 21 -7.05 -19.86 -7.18
C CYS A 21 -7.38 -20.80 -8.36
N ARG A 22 -7.39 -20.30 -9.60
CA ARG A 22 -7.61 -21.11 -10.80
C ARG A 22 -6.51 -22.17 -10.99
N GLU A 23 -5.24 -21.81 -10.82
CA GLU A 23 -4.12 -22.77 -10.87
C GLU A 23 -4.23 -23.83 -9.77
N MET A 24 -4.78 -23.46 -8.61
CA MET A 24 -5.04 -24.36 -7.48
C MET A 24 -6.36 -25.13 -7.60
N GLN A 25 -7.13 -24.93 -8.68
CA GLN A 25 -8.46 -25.52 -8.89
C GLN A 25 -9.48 -25.15 -7.78
N VAL A 26 -9.35 -23.94 -7.23
CA VAL A 26 -10.25 -23.36 -6.23
C VAL A 26 -11.20 -22.38 -6.92
N ARG A 27 -12.51 -22.57 -6.73
CA ARG A 27 -13.50 -21.64 -7.31
C ARG A 27 -13.47 -20.28 -6.61
N THR A 28 -13.83 -19.24 -7.35
CA THR A 28 -13.70 -17.85 -6.91
C THR A 28 -15.01 -17.09 -7.02
N ILE A 29 -15.31 -16.32 -5.98
CA ILE A 29 -16.40 -15.34 -5.98
C ILE A 29 -15.79 -13.94 -5.94
N ALA A 30 -16.06 -13.12 -6.96
CA ALA A 30 -15.78 -11.69 -6.93
C ALA A 30 -16.97 -10.92 -6.35
N ILE A 31 -16.68 -9.84 -5.62
CA ILE A 31 -17.68 -8.82 -5.28
C ILE A 31 -17.36 -7.55 -6.07
N TYR A 32 -18.37 -6.77 -6.45
CA TYR A 32 -18.13 -5.54 -7.21
C TYR A 32 -19.17 -4.46 -6.95
N THR A 33 -18.78 -3.19 -7.04
CA THR A 33 -19.73 -2.05 -7.05
C THR A 33 -20.21 -1.75 -8.46
N GLU A 34 -21.24 -0.91 -8.63
CA GLU A 34 -21.67 -0.50 -9.98
C GLU A 34 -20.54 0.10 -10.82
N ALA A 35 -19.66 0.90 -10.21
CA ALA A 35 -18.50 1.50 -10.87
C ALA A 35 -17.52 0.45 -11.43
N ASP A 36 -17.43 -0.72 -10.80
CA ASP A 36 -16.55 -1.82 -11.20
C ASP A 36 -17.26 -2.90 -12.02
N ARG A 37 -18.50 -2.69 -12.48
CA ARG A 37 -19.24 -3.70 -13.28
C ARG A 37 -18.44 -4.22 -14.47
N GLY A 38 -17.67 -3.35 -15.12
CA GLY A 38 -16.80 -3.71 -16.25
C GLY A 38 -15.41 -4.21 -15.84
N SER A 39 -15.03 -4.20 -14.57
CA SER A 39 -13.66 -4.51 -14.16
C SER A 39 -13.27 -5.96 -14.48
N LEU A 40 -12.00 -6.18 -14.85
CA LEU A 40 -11.52 -7.49 -15.28
C LEU A 40 -11.69 -8.57 -14.21
N HIS A 41 -11.57 -8.23 -12.92
CA HIS A 41 -11.75 -9.21 -11.84
C HIS A 41 -13.19 -9.80 -11.79
N VAL A 42 -14.20 -9.01 -12.19
CA VAL A 42 -15.60 -9.47 -12.31
C VAL A 42 -15.74 -10.47 -13.44
N GLN A 43 -15.06 -10.22 -14.56
CA GLN A 43 -15.11 -11.07 -15.75
C GLN A 43 -14.33 -12.38 -15.56
N LEU A 44 -13.29 -12.37 -14.72
CA LEU A 44 -12.41 -13.51 -14.52
C LEU A 44 -12.86 -14.47 -13.40
N ALA A 45 -13.64 -14.02 -12.42
CA ALA A 45 -14.11 -14.91 -11.35
C ALA A 45 -15.13 -15.93 -11.88
N ASP A 46 -15.28 -17.06 -11.18
CA ASP A 46 -16.25 -18.10 -11.57
C ASP A 46 -17.69 -17.63 -11.34
N GLU A 47 -17.91 -16.83 -10.29
CA GLU A 47 -19.17 -16.13 -10.04
C GLU A 47 -18.86 -14.71 -9.53
N ALA A 48 -19.76 -13.75 -9.77
CA ALA A 48 -19.60 -12.38 -9.31
C ALA A 48 -20.91 -11.84 -8.71
N VAL A 49 -20.80 -11.12 -7.59
CA VAL A 49 -21.95 -10.57 -6.86
C VAL A 49 -21.84 -9.06 -6.77
N LYS A 50 -22.87 -8.36 -7.24
CA LYS A 50 -22.95 -6.90 -7.11
C LYS A 50 -23.22 -6.52 -5.65
N CYS A 51 -22.32 -5.73 -5.06
CA CYS A 51 -22.54 -5.09 -3.78
C CYS A 51 -23.61 -3.99 -3.91
N VAL A 52 -24.66 -4.12 -3.11
CA VAL A 52 -25.76 -3.16 -3.04
C VAL A 52 -25.59 -2.14 -1.92
N SER A 53 -24.57 -2.32 -1.08
CA SER A 53 -24.27 -1.41 0.02
C SER A 53 -23.61 -0.13 -0.47
N ARG A 54 -23.99 0.99 0.16
CA ARG A 54 -23.31 2.28 -0.03
C ARG A 54 -21.86 2.26 0.46
N ALA A 55 -21.51 1.37 1.40
CA ALA A 55 -20.14 1.23 1.88
C ALA A 55 -19.25 0.42 0.90
N GLY A 56 -19.85 -0.21 -0.13
CA GLY A 56 -19.12 -0.92 -1.17
C GLY A 56 -18.22 -2.02 -0.62
N TYR A 57 -16.91 -1.94 -0.92
CA TYR A 57 -15.90 -2.90 -0.47
C TYR A 57 -15.58 -2.82 1.04
N LEU A 58 -16.18 -1.87 1.78
CA LEU A 58 -16.00 -1.72 3.22
C LEU A 58 -17.18 -2.30 4.04
N ASP A 59 -18.22 -2.84 3.39
CA ASP A 59 -19.35 -3.44 4.09
C ASP A 59 -19.03 -4.88 4.58
N MET A 60 -18.47 -4.97 5.78
CA MET A 60 -18.08 -6.25 6.39
C MET A 60 -19.23 -7.24 6.48
N ASP A 61 -20.41 -6.78 6.95
CA ASP A 61 -21.55 -7.65 7.22
C ASP A 61 -22.14 -8.17 5.89
N TRP A 62 -22.26 -7.30 4.88
CA TRP A 62 -22.71 -7.72 3.56
C TRP A 62 -21.75 -8.73 2.91
N ILE A 63 -20.44 -8.51 3.02
CA ILE A 63 -19.42 -9.42 2.48
C ILE A 63 -19.52 -10.80 3.15
N ILE A 64 -19.63 -10.84 4.48
CA ILE A 64 -19.74 -12.10 5.23
C ILE A 64 -21.05 -12.81 4.90
N GLN A 65 -22.18 -12.10 4.85
CA GLN A 65 -23.46 -12.71 4.47
C GLN A 65 -23.45 -13.28 3.04
N THR A 66 -22.80 -12.56 2.12
CA THR A 66 -22.59 -13.04 0.74
C THR A 66 -21.74 -14.31 0.73
N ALA A 67 -20.64 -14.32 1.48
CA ALA A 67 -19.76 -15.48 1.63
C ALA A 67 -20.53 -16.72 2.13
N LEU A 68 -21.34 -16.57 3.18
CA LEU A 68 -22.17 -17.64 3.75
C LEU A 68 -23.21 -18.16 2.74
N THR A 69 -23.94 -17.25 2.09
CA THR A 69 -24.98 -17.61 1.11
C THR A 69 -24.40 -18.36 -0.09
N MET A 70 -23.20 -17.99 -0.53
CA MET A 70 -22.51 -18.58 -1.68
C MET A 70 -21.73 -19.85 -1.34
N GLY A 71 -21.75 -20.29 -0.07
CA GLY A 71 -21.07 -21.49 0.41
C GLY A 71 -19.55 -21.41 0.24
N VAL A 72 -18.95 -20.23 0.44
CA VAL A 72 -17.49 -20.09 0.42
C VAL A 72 -16.88 -20.58 1.74
N GLN A 73 -15.62 -20.98 1.73
CA GLN A 73 -14.94 -21.49 2.93
C GLN A 73 -13.93 -20.50 3.50
N ALA A 74 -13.45 -19.57 2.67
CA ALA A 74 -12.47 -18.58 3.06
C ALA A 74 -12.67 -17.27 2.31
N ILE A 75 -12.22 -16.18 2.91
CA ILE A 75 -12.20 -14.84 2.34
C ILE A 75 -10.75 -14.39 2.19
N HIS A 76 -10.35 -14.03 0.97
CA HIS A 76 -9.07 -13.37 0.72
C HIS A 76 -9.28 -11.86 0.64
N PRO A 77 -8.70 -11.05 1.55
CA PRO A 77 -8.96 -9.61 1.57
C PRO A 77 -8.02 -8.82 0.64
N GLY A 78 -6.95 -9.44 0.13
CA GLY A 78 -5.97 -8.74 -0.72
C GLY A 78 -5.18 -7.71 0.09
N TYR A 79 -5.08 -6.48 -0.42
CA TYR A 79 -4.49 -5.34 0.29
C TYR A 79 -5.42 -4.13 0.26
N GLY A 80 -5.24 -3.18 1.21
CA GLY A 80 -6.18 -2.08 1.37
C GLY A 80 -7.56 -2.56 1.83
N PHE A 81 -8.57 -1.68 1.75
CA PHE A 81 -9.94 -1.95 2.23
C PHE A 81 -9.95 -2.58 3.63
N LEU A 82 -10.42 -3.83 3.74
CA LEU A 82 -10.58 -4.56 4.99
C LEU A 82 -9.41 -5.50 5.31
N ALA A 83 -8.34 -5.49 4.51
CA ALA A 83 -7.21 -6.43 4.67
C ALA A 83 -6.42 -6.26 5.97
N GLU A 84 -6.42 -5.07 6.55
CA GLU A 84 -5.80 -4.77 7.85
C GLU A 84 -6.85 -4.40 8.91
N ASN A 85 -8.11 -4.78 8.71
CA ASN A 85 -9.18 -4.51 9.68
C ASN A 85 -9.36 -5.71 10.65
N PRO A 86 -9.01 -5.57 11.94
CA PRO A 86 -9.11 -6.67 12.91
C PRO A 86 -10.54 -7.15 13.12
N LEU A 87 -11.52 -6.23 13.14
CA LEU A 87 -12.93 -6.55 13.33
C LEU A 87 -13.46 -7.41 12.18
N PHE A 88 -13.05 -7.13 10.95
CA PHE A 88 -13.44 -7.95 9.79
C PHE A 88 -12.87 -9.37 9.88
N ALA A 89 -11.60 -9.51 10.27
CA ALA A 89 -10.99 -10.82 10.47
C ALA A 89 -11.70 -11.61 11.59
N GLU A 90 -12.02 -10.96 12.70
CA GLU A 90 -12.75 -11.55 13.82
C GLU A 90 -14.17 -11.99 13.42
N LYS A 91 -14.94 -11.10 12.77
CA LYS A 91 -16.31 -11.42 12.30
C LYS A 91 -16.31 -12.56 11.29
N THR A 92 -15.31 -12.62 10.40
CA THR A 92 -15.15 -13.72 9.43
C THR A 92 -14.99 -15.06 10.15
N LEU A 93 -14.12 -15.12 11.16
CA LEU A 93 -13.91 -16.33 11.97
C LEU A 93 -15.16 -16.71 12.79
N GLN A 94 -15.84 -15.73 13.41
CA GLN A 94 -17.07 -15.96 14.17
C GLN A 94 -18.21 -16.50 13.28
N ALA A 95 -18.23 -16.16 11.99
CA ALA A 95 -19.17 -16.70 11.01
C ALA A 95 -18.80 -18.12 10.53
N GLY A 96 -17.72 -18.72 11.02
CA GLY A 96 -17.24 -20.04 10.60
C GLY A 96 -16.50 -20.06 9.26
N LEU A 97 -16.04 -18.89 8.78
CA LEU A 97 -15.25 -18.74 7.57
C LEU A 97 -13.76 -18.54 7.93
N ILE A 98 -12.86 -18.92 7.03
CA ILE A 98 -11.43 -18.64 7.22
C ILE A 98 -11.07 -17.27 6.65
N PHE A 99 -10.44 -16.43 7.47
CA PHE A 99 -9.78 -15.22 7.00
C PHE A 99 -8.36 -15.56 6.49
N ILE A 100 -8.08 -15.32 5.21
CA ILE A 100 -6.76 -15.58 4.63
C ILE A 100 -5.81 -14.42 4.98
N GLY A 101 -5.25 -14.51 6.19
CA GLY A 101 -4.37 -13.50 6.78
C GLY A 101 -4.04 -13.83 8.25
N PRO A 102 -3.37 -12.89 8.96
CA PRO A 102 -3.06 -13.06 10.36
C PRO A 102 -4.32 -13.01 11.26
N ASP A 103 -4.14 -13.35 12.53
CA ASP A 103 -5.21 -13.24 13.53
C ASP A 103 -5.56 -11.78 13.86
N ALA A 104 -6.84 -11.51 14.12
CA ALA A 104 -7.34 -10.19 14.51
C ALA A 104 -6.55 -9.57 15.68
N ARG A 105 -6.21 -10.37 16.70
CA ARG A 105 -5.39 -9.93 17.84
C ARG A 105 -4.03 -9.37 17.39
N ILE A 106 -3.39 -10.03 16.42
CA ILE A 106 -2.08 -9.63 15.90
C ILE A 106 -2.21 -8.39 15.02
N MET A 107 -3.27 -8.30 14.21
CA MET A 107 -3.58 -7.10 13.44
C MET A 107 -3.80 -5.88 14.36
N THR A 108 -4.50 -6.04 15.48
CA THR A 108 -4.67 -4.97 16.47
C THR A 108 -3.35 -4.59 17.13
N LEU A 109 -2.53 -5.57 17.52
CA LEU A 109 -1.23 -5.32 18.15
C LEU A 109 -0.28 -4.56 17.22
N MET A 110 -0.21 -4.97 15.95
CA MET A 110 0.74 -4.44 14.98
C MET A 110 0.23 -3.22 14.23
N GLY A 111 -1.09 -3.00 14.18
CA GLY A 111 -1.70 -1.81 13.57
C GLY A 111 -1.61 -0.56 14.45
N ASP A 112 -1.47 -0.74 15.77
CA ASP A 112 -1.18 0.35 16.70
C ASP A 112 0.34 0.63 16.69
N LYS A 113 0.76 1.72 16.05
CA LYS A 113 2.19 2.04 15.87
C LYS A 113 2.97 2.14 17.18
N ALA A 114 2.34 2.68 18.23
CA ALA A 114 2.97 2.81 19.53
C ALA A 114 3.18 1.44 20.17
N LYS A 115 2.12 0.62 20.24
CA LYS A 115 2.21 -0.74 20.80
C LYS A 115 3.10 -1.65 19.97
N ALA A 116 3.05 -1.56 18.64
CA ALA A 116 3.91 -2.29 17.73
C ALA A 116 5.38 -1.97 18.03
N ARG A 117 5.72 -0.68 18.16
CA ARG A 117 7.07 -0.25 18.51
C ARG A 117 7.50 -0.71 19.90
N GLU A 118 6.65 -0.57 20.92
CA GLU A 118 6.95 -1.05 22.28
C GLU A 118 7.20 -2.56 22.29
N THR A 119 6.35 -3.31 21.60
CA THR A 119 6.48 -4.77 21.45
C THR A 119 7.79 -5.15 20.76
N MET A 120 8.13 -4.44 19.68
CA MET A 120 9.38 -4.64 18.95
C MET A 120 10.58 -4.26 19.83
N ALA A 121 10.56 -3.11 20.51
CA ALA A 121 11.63 -2.70 21.41
C ALA A 121 11.85 -3.72 22.55
N ALA A 122 10.76 -4.21 23.17
CA ALA A 122 10.81 -5.22 24.22
C ALA A 122 11.36 -6.57 23.71
N ALA A 123 11.15 -6.88 22.43
CA ALA A 123 11.72 -8.05 21.77
C ALA A 123 13.18 -7.83 21.27
N GLY A 124 13.80 -6.69 21.60
CA GLY A 124 15.20 -6.37 21.27
C GLY A 124 15.40 -5.80 19.87
N PHE A 125 14.35 -5.28 19.24
CA PHE A 125 14.41 -4.76 17.87
C PHE A 125 14.96 -3.34 17.83
N PRO A 126 15.78 -3.01 16.81
CA PRO A 126 16.15 -1.63 16.55
C PRO A 126 14.89 -0.83 16.19
N VAL A 127 14.49 0.08 17.08
CA VAL A 127 13.43 1.07 16.83
C VAL A 127 14.09 2.44 16.72
N VAL A 128 13.43 3.38 16.04
CA VAL A 128 13.92 4.77 15.98
C VAL A 128 14.17 5.25 17.42
N PRO A 129 15.26 5.96 17.73
CA PRO A 129 15.47 6.50 19.06
C PRO A 129 14.36 7.47 19.46
N GLY A 130 13.87 7.39 20.69
CA GLY A 130 12.80 8.23 21.23
C GLY A 130 11.47 7.51 21.42
N GLY A 131 10.40 8.28 21.56
CA GLY A 131 9.00 7.86 21.64
C GLY A 131 8.59 7.01 22.83
N SER A 132 9.49 6.84 23.80
CA SER A 132 9.15 6.31 25.12
C SER A 132 8.60 7.44 25.99
N GLY A 133 7.30 7.73 25.85
CA GLY A 133 6.58 8.64 26.72
C GLY A 133 6.00 9.88 26.05
N ILE A 134 4.82 10.28 26.54
CA ILE A 134 4.13 11.52 26.16
C ILE A 134 4.89 12.69 26.76
N VAL A 135 5.15 13.72 25.96
CA VAL A 135 5.70 14.98 26.45
C VAL A 135 4.61 16.04 26.51
N ARG A 136 4.56 16.83 27.59
CA ARG A 136 3.48 17.80 27.81
C ARG A 136 3.95 19.25 27.87
N SER A 137 5.22 19.48 28.21
CA SER A 137 5.78 20.82 28.29
C SER A 137 7.16 20.91 27.66
N ALA A 138 7.58 22.13 27.30
CA ALA A 138 8.91 22.34 26.75
C ALA A 138 10.02 22.02 27.76
N GLU A 139 9.80 22.24 29.07
CA GLU A 139 10.77 21.91 30.11
C GLU A 139 11.05 20.40 30.19
N GLU A 140 10.01 19.57 30.02
CA GLU A 140 10.14 18.10 29.94
C GLU A 140 10.77 17.65 28.61
N THR A 141 10.45 18.36 27.53
CA THR A 141 10.80 18.00 26.15
C THR A 141 12.27 18.32 25.82
N LEU A 142 12.79 19.42 26.34
CA LEU A 142 14.15 19.91 26.07
C LEU A 142 15.27 18.90 26.38
N PRO A 143 15.34 18.27 27.57
CA PRO A 143 16.39 17.29 27.86
C PRO A 143 16.29 16.05 26.96
N ILE A 144 15.08 15.65 26.60
CA ILE A 144 14.84 14.51 25.68
C ILE A 144 15.34 14.86 24.28
N ALA A 145 15.00 16.03 23.76
CA ALA A 145 15.44 16.49 22.44
C ALA A 145 16.97 16.61 22.35
N ARG A 146 17.62 17.14 23.41
CA ARG A 146 19.09 17.20 23.52
C ARG A 146 19.73 15.81 23.55
N ALA A 147 19.13 14.86 24.27
CA ALA A 147 19.65 13.49 24.34
C ALA A 147 19.50 12.73 23.01
N LEU A 148 18.41 12.95 22.28
CA LEU A 148 18.23 12.43 20.92
C LEU A 148 19.16 13.12 19.92
N GLY A 149 19.48 14.40 20.19
CA GLY A 149 20.17 15.30 19.27
C GLY A 149 19.25 15.75 18.14
N TYR A 150 19.41 16.98 17.70
CA TYR A 150 18.68 17.52 16.57
C TYR A 150 19.20 16.97 15.22
N PRO A 151 18.39 16.98 14.14
CA PRO A 151 16.96 17.29 14.14
C PRO A 151 16.12 16.20 14.82
N VAL A 152 14.96 16.60 15.37
CA VAL A 152 13.97 15.70 16.01
C VAL A 152 12.60 15.89 15.38
N LEU A 153 11.77 14.85 15.43
CA LEU A 153 10.41 14.86 14.93
C LEU A 153 9.43 14.73 16.08
N ILE A 154 8.54 15.70 16.24
CA ILE A 154 7.39 15.63 17.14
C ILE A 154 6.26 14.93 16.41
N LYS A 155 5.65 13.92 17.04
CA LYS A 155 4.55 13.12 16.47
C LYS A 155 3.38 13.02 17.44
N ALA A 156 2.17 13.15 16.93
CA ALA A 156 0.94 12.86 17.67
C ALA A 156 0.80 11.36 17.97
N VAL A 157 0.36 11.01 19.18
CA VAL A 157 0.12 9.62 19.59
C VAL A 157 -1.01 9.00 18.76
N ALA A 158 -2.08 9.76 18.50
CA ALA A 158 -3.23 9.32 17.72
C ALA A 158 -3.12 9.66 16.21
N GLY A 159 -1.94 10.10 15.74
CA GLY A 159 -1.75 10.62 14.39
C GLY A 159 -1.54 9.54 13.32
N GLY A 160 -2.01 9.80 12.10
CA GLY A 160 -1.81 8.98 10.91
C GLY A 160 -1.84 9.80 9.62
N GLY A 161 -1.25 9.29 8.53
CA GLY A 161 -1.31 9.92 7.20
C GLY A 161 -0.55 11.25 7.06
N GLY A 162 0.50 11.46 7.86
CA GLY A 162 1.36 12.65 7.75
C GLY A 162 0.91 13.89 8.55
N ARG A 163 -0.23 13.83 9.24
CA ARG A 163 -0.78 14.93 10.06
C ARG A 163 -0.36 14.81 11.52
N GLY A 164 -0.21 15.94 12.20
CA GLY A 164 0.27 15.98 13.59
C GLY A 164 1.75 15.61 13.73
N MET A 165 2.57 15.92 12.71
CA MET A 165 4.03 15.78 12.77
C MET A 165 4.71 17.14 12.57
N ARG A 166 5.78 17.42 13.33
CA ARG A 166 6.58 18.63 13.20
C ARG A 166 8.06 18.32 13.28
N LEU A 167 8.79 18.70 12.25
CA LEU A 167 10.24 18.65 12.22
C LEU A 167 10.79 19.84 13.01
N VAL A 168 11.69 19.57 13.94
CA VAL A 168 12.39 20.57 14.73
C VAL A 168 13.87 20.45 14.40
N LEU A 169 14.42 21.46 13.73
CA LEU A 169 15.79 21.46 13.26
C LEU A 169 16.77 21.89 14.36
N GLU A 170 16.34 22.81 15.22
CA GLU A 170 17.16 23.42 16.26
C GLU A 170 16.37 23.64 17.55
N GLU A 171 17.08 23.91 18.65
CA GLU A 171 16.50 23.96 19.99
C GLU A 171 15.48 25.09 20.18
N ASP A 172 15.70 26.25 19.55
CA ASP A 172 14.86 27.43 19.61
C ASP A 172 13.47 27.22 18.99
N GLN A 173 13.35 26.30 18.03
CA GLN A 173 12.10 25.93 17.36
C GLN A 173 11.22 24.98 18.19
N LEU A 174 11.78 24.36 19.24
CA LEU A 174 11.15 23.25 19.96
C LEU A 174 9.82 23.65 20.61
N PHE A 175 9.80 24.78 21.32
CA PHE A 175 8.63 25.25 22.08
C PHE A 175 7.43 25.47 21.17
N GLN A 176 7.62 26.28 20.12
CA GLN A 176 6.57 26.63 19.17
C GLN A 176 6.08 25.39 18.39
N SER A 177 7.00 24.51 18.02
CA SER A 177 6.66 23.28 17.29
C SER A 177 5.85 22.30 18.15
N LEU A 178 6.14 22.21 19.46
CA LEU A 178 5.41 21.38 20.41
C LEU A 178 3.96 21.86 20.60
N GLU A 179 3.76 23.15 20.86
CA GLU A 179 2.42 23.72 20.99
C GLU A 179 1.59 23.54 19.72
N SER A 180 2.21 23.79 18.56
CA SER A 180 1.56 23.63 17.25
C SER A 180 1.16 22.17 16.99
N ALA A 181 2.08 21.23 17.22
CA ALA A 181 1.81 19.80 17.02
C ALA A 181 0.72 19.29 17.96
N SER A 182 0.76 19.66 19.23
CA SER A 182 -0.24 19.25 20.23
C SER A 182 -1.64 19.82 19.91
N SER A 183 -1.69 21.09 19.49
CA SER A 183 -2.95 21.73 19.08
C SER A 183 -3.55 21.09 17.82
N GLU A 184 -2.71 20.77 16.82
CA GLU A 184 -3.15 20.06 15.61
C GLU A 184 -3.64 18.64 15.96
N ALA A 185 -2.93 17.93 16.83
CA ALA A 185 -3.30 16.60 17.28
C ALA A 185 -4.68 16.60 17.96
N ASN A 186 -4.92 17.56 18.86
CA ASN A 186 -6.21 17.72 19.51
C ASN A 186 -7.33 18.06 18.51
N ALA A 187 -7.10 19.01 17.60
CA ALA A 187 -8.09 19.42 16.62
C ALA A 187 -8.46 18.30 15.63
N CYS A 188 -7.47 17.48 15.24
CA CYS A 188 -7.68 16.42 14.25
C CYS A 188 -8.15 15.10 14.86
N PHE A 189 -7.69 14.76 16.06
CA PHE A 189 -7.82 13.42 16.65
C PHE A 189 -8.45 13.42 18.04
N GLY A 190 -8.77 14.59 18.61
CA GLY A 190 -9.32 14.71 19.97
C GLY A 190 -8.32 14.29 21.06
N ASN A 191 -7.05 14.15 20.73
CA ASN A 191 -5.96 13.79 21.64
C ASN A 191 -4.77 14.72 21.41
N SER A 192 -4.39 15.49 22.43
CA SER A 192 -3.26 16.43 22.42
C SER A 192 -1.90 15.78 22.65
N ASP A 193 -1.85 14.48 22.95
CA ASP A 193 -0.64 13.77 23.32
C ASP A 193 0.32 13.66 22.13
N VAL A 194 1.57 14.06 22.36
CA VAL A 194 2.67 13.99 21.40
C VAL A 194 3.91 13.37 22.04
N TYR A 195 4.81 12.85 21.21
CA TYR A 195 6.10 12.29 21.61
C TYR A 195 7.21 12.74 20.65
N LEU A 196 8.47 12.65 21.07
CA LEU A 196 9.63 12.94 20.20
C LEU A 196 10.29 11.68 19.69
N GLU A 197 10.70 11.71 18.44
CA GLU A 197 11.64 10.75 17.85
C GLU A 197 12.83 11.47 17.25
N LYS A 198 13.92 10.73 17.07
CA LYS A 198 14.99 11.17 16.19
C LYS A 198 14.44 11.33 14.77
N TYR A 199 14.69 12.48 14.14
CA TYR A 199 14.46 12.61 12.70
C TYR A 199 15.66 12.02 11.97
N LEU A 200 15.38 11.08 11.06
CA LEU A 200 16.42 10.41 10.28
C LEU A 200 16.41 10.99 8.86
N GLU A 201 17.38 11.85 8.57
CA GLU A 201 17.55 12.46 7.24
C GLU A 201 18.09 11.47 6.22
N GLY A 202 17.66 11.62 4.97
CA GLY A 202 18.24 10.88 3.85
C GLY A 202 18.11 9.36 4.00
N CYS A 203 17.01 8.90 4.59
CA CYS A 203 16.79 7.47 4.79
C CYS A 203 16.36 6.77 3.51
N ARG A 204 16.63 5.47 3.49
CA ARG A 204 15.97 4.53 2.58
C ARG A 204 14.82 3.85 3.29
N HIS A 205 13.78 3.55 2.53
CA HIS A 205 12.71 2.67 2.97
C HIS A 205 13.05 1.27 2.49
N VAL A 206 13.45 0.40 3.42
CA VAL A 206 13.77 -1.00 3.14
C VAL A 206 12.83 -1.89 3.93
N GLU A 207 12.29 -2.91 3.30
CA GLU A 207 11.30 -3.78 3.94
C GLU A 207 11.59 -5.25 3.71
N ILE A 208 11.24 -6.10 4.68
CA ILE A 208 11.51 -7.54 4.66
C ILE A 208 10.20 -8.32 4.54
N GLN A 209 10.10 -9.14 3.49
CA GLN A 209 8.98 -10.06 3.31
C GLN A 209 9.09 -11.23 4.26
N ILE A 210 8.01 -11.57 4.95
CA ILE A 210 7.91 -12.76 5.79
C ILE A 210 6.79 -13.69 5.34
N LEU A 211 6.97 -14.98 5.62
CA LEU A 211 5.93 -16.00 5.65
C LEU A 211 6.04 -16.77 6.96
N ALA A 212 4.91 -17.00 7.60
CA ALA A 212 4.81 -17.77 8.83
C ALA A 212 3.63 -18.75 8.76
N ASP A 213 3.84 -20.03 9.10
CA ASP A 213 2.74 -21.00 9.15
C ASP A 213 2.07 -21.09 10.54
N ASN A 214 1.07 -21.97 10.64
CA ASN A 214 0.35 -22.19 11.90
C ASN A 214 1.13 -23.04 12.92
N TYR A 215 2.35 -23.46 12.59
CA TYR A 215 3.18 -24.38 13.38
C TYR A 215 4.42 -23.68 13.95
N GLY A 216 4.53 -22.36 13.78
CA GLY A 216 5.62 -21.53 14.31
C GLY A 216 6.85 -21.46 13.41
N GLN A 217 6.81 -22.06 12.22
CA GLN A 217 7.87 -21.89 11.23
C GLN A 217 7.75 -20.50 10.59
N VAL A 218 8.88 -19.80 10.50
CA VAL A 218 8.97 -18.45 9.92
C VAL A 218 10.17 -18.38 8.99
N VAL A 219 9.97 -17.86 7.77
CA VAL A 219 11.03 -17.55 6.81
C VAL A 219 10.96 -16.09 6.36
N THR A 220 12.10 -15.55 5.96
CA THR A 220 12.19 -14.29 5.21
C THR A 220 12.49 -14.57 3.75
N LEU A 221 11.88 -13.79 2.86
CA LEU A 221 12.02 -13.96 1.40
C LEU A 221 12.86 -12.86 0.75
N GLY A 222 13.78 -12.27 1.52
CA GLY A 222 14.59 -11.13 1.11
C GLY A 222 13.94 -9.78 1.39
N GLU A 223 14.67 -8.73 1.03
CA GLU A 223 14.26 -7.34 1.15
C GLU A 223 13.68 -6.76 -0.13
N ARG A 224 12.98 -5.64 -0.01
CA ARG A 224 12.71 -4.71 -1.10
C ARG A 224 13.17 -3.32 -0.68
N ASP A 225 13.76 -2.58 -1.62
CA ASP A 225 13.98 -1.14 -1.50
C ASP A 225 12.80 -0.42 -2.15
N CYS A 226 12.10 0.35 -1.34
CA CYS A 226 10.90 1.08 -1.72
C CYS A 226 11.10 2.59 -1.58
N SER A 227 12.35 3.06 -1.61
CA SER A 227 12.68 4.47 -1.32
C SER A 227 12.23 5.45 -2.40
N ILE A 228 11.99 5.00 -3.63
CA ILE A 228 11.47 5.87 -4.69
C ILE A 228 9.98 6.10 -4.45
N GLN A 229 9.70 7.22 -3.79
CA GLN A 229 8.38 7.59 -3.32
C GLN A 229 8.05 9.04 -3.66
N ARG A 230 6.76 9.33 -3.83
CA ARG A 230 6.25 10.70 -3.92
C ARG A 230 5.13 10.88 -2.91
N ARG A 231 5.24 11.91 -2.04
CA ARG A 231 4.27 12.14 -0.95
C ARG A 231 3.99 10.87 -0.14
N HIS A 232 5.06 10.13 0.17
CA HIS A 232 5.03 8.84 0.88
C HIS A 232 4.30 7.70 0.15
N GLN A 233 4.01 7.84 -1.14
CA GLN A 233 3.49 6.75 -1.97
C GLN A 233 4.63 6.14 -2.79
N LYS A 234 4.83 4.83 -2.66
CA LYS A 234 5.83 4.06 -3.41
C LYS A 234 5.49 4.06 -4.90
N LEU A 235 6.51 4.24 -5.75
CA LEU A 235 6.38 4.33 -7.21
C LEU A 235 7.23 3.31 -7.95
N ILE A 236 8.46 3.10 -7.47
CA ILE A 236 9.38 2.07 -7.96
C ILE A 236 9.92 1.30 -6.77
N GLU A 237 9.85 -0.01 -6.86
CA GLU A 237 10.32 -0.95 -5.85
C GLU A 237 11.32 -1.91 -6.48
N GLU A 238 12.42 -2.21 -5.79
CA GLU A 238 13.43 -3.12 -6.30
C GLU A 238 13.92 -4.14 -5.28
N SER A 239 14.30 -5.33 -5.75
CA SER A 239 14.95 -6.36 -4.94
C SER A 239 16.10 -7.00 -5.72
N PRO A 240 17.27 -7.20 -5.10
CA PRO A 240 17.63 -6.75 -3.76
C PRO A 240 17.74 -5.21 -3.65
N SER A 241 17.90 -4.67 -2.44
CA SER A 241 18.21 -3.25 -2.28
C SER A 241 19.65 -2.96 -2.74
N PRO A 242 19.89 -1.86 -3.48
CA PRO A 242 21.24 -1.44 -3.85
C PRO A 242 22.09 -1.01 -2.65
N ALA A 243 21.48 -0.69 -1.50
CA ALA A 243 22.21 -0.31 -0.29
C ALA A 243 22.64 -1.52 0.57
N LEU A 244 22.03 -2.69 0.40
CA LEU A 244 22.23 -3.82 1.29
C LEU A 244 23.37 -4.74 0.86
N THR A 245 24.36 -4.88 1.72
CA THR A 245 25.33 -5.98 1.66
C THR A 245 24.67 -7.30 2.10
N ALA A 246 25.27 -8.45 1.75
CA ALA A 246 24.80 -9.76 2.20
C ALA A 246 24.73 -9.85 3.73
N GLN A 247 25.75 -9.35 4.42
CA GLN A 247 25.81 -9.36 5.89
C GLN A 247 24.70 -8.51 6.51
N LEU A 248 24.42 -7.32 5.96
CA LEU A 248 23.34 -6.47 6.46
C LEU A 248 21.97 -7.10 6.22
N ARG A 249 21.76 -7.69 5.03
CA ARG A 249 20.55 -8.44 4.69
C ARG A 249 20.31 -9.62 5.63
N ASP A 250 21.35 -10.39 5.94
CA ASP A 250 21.25 -11.52 6.87
C ASP A 250 20.91 -11.05 8.28
N ARG A 251 21.53 -9.95 8.73
CA ARG A 251 21.23 -9.32 10.02
C ARG A 251 19.78 -8.86 10.09
N MET A 252 19.31 -8.10 9.10
CA MET A 252 17.92 -7.62 9.03
C MET A 252 16.95 -8.81 8.97
N SER A 253 17.21 -9.79 8.10
CA SER A 253 16.39 -11.00 7.97
C SER A 253 16.28 -11.78 9.28
N LYS A 254 17.40 -11.99 9.98
CA LYS A 254 17.40 -12.69 11.26
C LYS A 254 16.54 -11.95 12.27
N VAL A 255 16.78 -10.63 12.40
CA VAL A 255 16.00 -9.76 13.28
C VAL A 255 14.51 -9.90 12.93
N SER A 256 14.10 -9.66 11.68
CA SER A 256 12.70 -9.78 11.26
C SER A 256 12.05 -11.13 11.60
N ARG A 257 12.75 -12.25 11.40
CA ARG A 257 12.22 -13.58 11.79
C ARG A 257 11.97 -13.70 13.29
N ASP A 258 12.91 -13.21 14.10
CA ASP A 258 12.80 -13.29 15.55
C ASP A 258 11.60 -12.46 16.06
N ALA A 259 11.26 -11.35 15.39
CA ALA A 259 10.13 -10.48 15.72
C ALA A 259 8.82 -11.19 15.47
N VAL A 260 8.70 -11.74 14.26
CA VAL A 260 7.51 -12.43 13.78
C VAL A 260 7.22 -13.65 14.66
N LYS A 261 8.27 -14.36 15.12
CA LYS A 261 8.16 -15.42 16.11
C LYS A 261 7.69 -14.92 17.47
N ALA A 262 8.25 -13.81 17.96
CA ALA A 262 7.90 -13.25 19.27
C ALA A 262 6.42 -12.84 19.36
N VAL A 263 5.83 -12.36 18.26
CA VAL A 263 4.41 -11.98 18.20
C VAL A 263 3.48 -13.12 17.73
N ALA A 264 4.02 -14.32 17.46
CA ALA A 264 3.27 -15.47 16.95
C ALA A 264 2.42 -15.13 15.70
N TYR A 265 3.02 -14.41 14.75
CA TYR A 265 2.37 -14.03 13.50
C TYR A 265 2.14 -15.25 12.60
N ARG A 266 1.11 -15.21 11.74
CA ARG A 266 0.86 -16.19 10.68
C ARG A 266 0.51 -15.53 9.35
N GLY A 267 0.74 -16.25 8.25
CA GLY A 267 0.49 -15.80 6.89
C GLY A 267 1.64 -14.96 6.33
N ALA A 268 1.33 -14.17 5.29
CA ALA A 268 2.26 -13.20 4.73
C ALA A 268 2.17 -11.86 5.47
N GLY A 269 3.30 -11.19 5.60
CA GLY A 269 3.40 -9.84 6.15
C GLY A 269 4.71 -9.20 5.73
N THR A 270 4.87 -7.92 6.04
CA THR A 270 6.10 -7.18 5.76
C THR A 270 6.50 -6.34 6.94
N LEU A 271 7.77 -6.40 7.33
CA LEU A 271 8.36 -5.46 8.29
C LEU A 271 9.07 -4.35 7.53
N GLU A 272 8.66 -3.11 7.74
CA GLU A 272 9.24 -1.94 7.10
C GLU A 272 10.28 -1.27 8.02
N TYR A 273 11.37 -0.81 7.43
CA TYR A 273 12.50 -0.19 8.11
C TYR A 273 12.92 1.11 7.42
N LEU A 274 13.34 2.08 8.24
CA LEU A 274 14.17 3.19 7.77
C LEU A 274 15.63 2.80 7.90
N LEU A 275 16.39 2.89 6.81
CA LEU A 275 17.83 2.66 6.77
C LEU A 275 18.54 4.00 6.59
N ASP A 276 19.32 4.42 7.59
CA ASP A 276 20.04 5.68 7.55
C ASP A 276 21.32 5.61 6.68
N LYS A 277 22.00 6.75 6.53
CA LYS A 277 23.25 6.88 5.77
C LYS A 277 24.41 6.03 6.31
N ASP A 278 24.36 5.68 7.59
CA ASP A 278 25.38 4.88 8.28
C ASP A 278 25.02 3.39 8.29
N LEU A 279 23.97 2.99 7.56
CA LEU A 279 23.44 1.64 7.43
C LEU A 279 22.88 1.05 8.74
N ASN A 280 22.46 1.90 9.66
CA ASN A 280 21.61 1.51 10.77
C ASN A 280 20.16 1.45 10.29
N PHE A 281 19.46 0.37 10.64
CA PHE A 281 18.07 0.19 10.29
C PHE A 281 17.19 0.30 11.54
N TYR A 282 16.01 0.88 11.36
CA TYR A 282 15.06 1.17 12.43
C TYR A 282 13.68 0.71 12.01
N PHE A 283 13.04 -0.12 12.83
CA PHE A 283 11.67 -0.58 12.61
C PHE A 283 10.72 0.62 12.53
N MET A 284 9.90 0.65 11.48
CA MET A 284 8.93 1.70 11.23
C MET A 284 7.51 1.19 11.47
N GLU A 285 7.11 0.15 10.75
CA GLU A 285 5.81 -0.50 10.91
C GLU A 285 5.84 -1.94 10.39
N MET A 286 4.75 -2.66 10.62
CA MET A 286 4.52 -3.97 10.02
C MET A 286 3.18 -3.94 9.27
N ASN A 287 3.18 -4.22 7.98
CA ASN A 287 1.94 -4.45 7.26
C ASN A 287 1.51 -5.91 7.44
N THR A 288 0.30 -6.09 7.95
CA THR A 288 -0.24 -7.39 8.37
C THR A 288 -1.02 -8.07 7.24
N ARG A 289 -0.49 -7.96 6.01
CA ARG A 289 -1.12 -8.38 4.76
C ARG A 289 -0.07 -8.52 3.64
N ILE A 290 -0.53 -8.95 2.47
CA ILE A 290 0.25 -8.83 1.24
C ILE A 290 0.39 -7.34 0.85
N GLN A 291 1.46 -6.99 0.13
CA GLN A 291 1.70 -5.65 -0.41
C GLN A 291 1.61 -5.65 -1.93
N VAL A 292 1.55 -4.46 -2.54
CA VAL A 292 1.43 -4.29 -4.00
C VAL A 292 2.67 -4.90 -4.68
N GLU A 293 3.83 -4.58 -4.13
CA GLU A 293 5.19 -4.92 -4.55
C GLU A 293 5.66 -6.36 -4.18
N HIS A 294 4.76 -7.21 -3.67
CA HIS A 294 5.07 -8.61 -3.35
C HIS A 294 5.63 -9.39 -4.55
N THR A 295 5.18 -9.02 -5.74
CA THR A 295 5.57 -9.49 -7.07
C THR A 295 7.07 -9.38 -7.33
N VAL A 296 7.74 -8.37 -6.80
CA VAL A 296 9.21 -8.24 -6.84
C VAL A 296 9.86 -9.40 -6.10
N THR A 297 9.33 -9.73 -4.92
CA THR A 297 9.79 -10.84 -4.10
C THR A 297 9.51 -12.19 -4.76
N GLU A 298 8.33 -12.40 -5.34
CA GLU A 298 8.00 -13.65 -6.04
C GLU A 298 9.02 -13.96 -7.16
N LEU A 299 9.39 -12.94 -7.94
CA LEU A 299 10.31 -13.11 -9.07
C LEU A 299 11.76 -13.37 -8.62
N ILE A 300 12.20 -12.82 -7.49
CA ILE A 300 13.59 -13.02 -7.03
C ILE A 300 13.78 -14.33 -6.26
N CYS A 301 12.76 -14.79 -5.53
CA CYS A 301 12.84 -16.00 -4.70
C CYS A 301 12.15 -17.23 -5.31
N GLY A 302 11.31 -17.04 -6.34
CA GLY A 302 10.63 -18.13 -7.04
C GLY A 302 9.41 -18.72 -6.32
N LEU A 303 8.91 -18.05 -5.27
CA LEU A 303 7.72 -18.48 -4.52
C LEU A 303 6.50 -17.66 -4.91
N ASP A 304 5.34 -18.32 -5.09
CA ASP A 304 4.04 -17.66 -5.28
C ASP A 304 3.46 -17.31 -3.90
N LEU A 305 3.46 -16.03 -3.55
CA LEU A 305 3.07 -15.57 -2.23
C LEU A 305 1.58 -15.70 -1.97
N ILE A 306 0.73 -15.51 -2.98
CA ILE A 306 -0.72 -15.71 -2.83
C ILE A 306 -1.04 -17.18 -2.60
N LYS A 307 -0.33 -18.08 -3.29
CA LYS A 307 -0.48 -19.52 -3.11
C LYS A 307 -0.08 -19.94 -1.70
N GLU A 308 1.04 -19.42 -1.20
CA GLU A 308 1.47 -19.69 0.17
C GLU A 308 0.48 -19.13 1.21
N GLN A 309 -0.08 -17.93 1.02
CA GLN A 309 -1.14 -17.41 1.89
C GLN A 309 -2.35 -18.36 1.96
N ILE A 310 -2.80 -18.88 0.82
CA ILE A 310 -3.94 -19.81 0.76
C ILE A 310 -3.59 -21.16 1.42
N ARG A 311 -2.41 -21.71 1.18
CA ARG A 311 -1.93 -22.97 1.79
C ARG A 311 -1.84 -22.85 3.30
N ILE A 312 -1.21 -21.79 3.81
CA ILE A 312 -1.10 -21.51 5.24
C ILE A 312 -2.49 -21.37 5.86
N ALA A 313 -3.39 -20.60 5.25
CA ALA A 313 -4.76 -20.45 5.75
C ALA A 313 -5.55 -21.78 5.72
N ALA A 314 -5.24 -22.68 4.78
CA ALA A 314 -5.82 -24.02 4.71
C ALA A 314 -5.22 -25.01 5.74
N GLY A 315 -4.27 -24.57 6.58
CA GLY A 315 -3.65 -25.40 7.61
C GLY A 315 -2.41 -26.17 7.14
N GLU A 316 -1.83 -25.85 5.98
CA GLU A 316 -0.60 -26.51 5.54
C GLU A 316 0.66 -25.88 6.16
N PRO A 317 1.69 -26.67 6.49
CA PRO A 317 3.00 -26.14 6.86
C PRO A 317 3.70 -25.57 5.62
N LEU A 318 4.69 -24.68 5.81
CA LEU A 318 5.47 -24.12 4.68
C LEU A 318 6.12 -25.23 3.83
N GLY A 319 6.69 -26.24 4.50
CA GLY A 319 7.35 -27.37 3.85
C GLY A 319 8.77 -27.07 3.35
N TYR A 320 9.35 -25.95 3.76
CA TYR A 320 10.72 -25.52 3.48
C TYR A 320 11.28 -24.67 4.62
N GLU A 321 12.59 -24.54 4.66
CA GLU A 321 13.32 -23.78 5.67
C GLU A 321 14.00 -22.54 5.08
N GLN A 322 14.54 -21.68 5.94
CA GLN A 322 15.25 -20.48 5.50
C GLN A 322 16.43 -20.79 4.57
N SER A 323 17.08 -21.93 4.78
CA SER A 323 18.21 -22.44 4.00
C SER A 323 17.82 -22.82 2.57
N ASP A 324 16.54 -23.03 2.26
CA ASP A 324 16.03 -23.34 0.92
C ASP A 324 15.76 -22.08 0.09
N ILE A 325 15.62 -20.92 0.75
CA ILE A 325 15.34 -19.66 0.07
C ILE A 325 16.61 -19.18 -0.67
N ARG A 326 16.46 -18.95 -1.97
CA ARG A 326 17.52 -18.46 -2.85
C ARG A 326 17.05 -17.20 -3.55
N LEU A 327 17.76 -16.09 -3.33
CA LEU A 327 17.51 -14.83 -4.03
C LEU A 327 18.43 -14.77 -5.25
N THR A 328 17.86 -14.67 -6.44
CA THR A 328 18.65 -14.70 -7.69
C THR A 328 18.37 -13.50 -8.59
N GLY A 329 19.43 -12.83 -9.03
CA GLY A 329 19.32 -11.71 -9.97
C GLY A 329 18.83 -10.43 -9.31
N TRP A 330 18.03 -9.67 -10.06
CA TRP A 330 17.52 -8.36 -9.71
C TRP A 330 16.12 -8.19 -10.31
N VAL A 331 15.23 -7.54 -9.59
CA VAL A 331 13.86 -7.26 -10.01
C VAL A 331 13.52 -5.80 -9.70
N MET A 332 12.81 -5.14 -10.61
CA MET A 332 12.20 -3.83 -10.40
C MET A 332 10.72 -3.88 -10.78
N GLU A 333 9.89 -3.20 -10.02
CA GLU A 333 8.48 -2.90 -10.33
C GLU A 333 8.31 -1.39 -10.55
N CYS A 334 7.49 -1.02 -11.53
CA CYS A 334 6.97 0.34 -11.71
C CYS A 334 5.44 0.31 -11.65
N ARG A 335 4.86 1.20 -10.84
CA ARG A 335 3.39 1.40 -10.76
C ARG A 335 2.90 2.34 -11.86
N ILE A 336 2.20 1.79 -12.85
CA ILE A 336 1.62 2.56 -13.95
C ILE A 336 0.25 3.06 -13.52
N ASN A 337 0.15 4.35 -13.21
CA ASN A 337 -1.07 4.99 -12.74
C ASN A 337 -1.67 5.88 -13.83
N ALA A 338 -2.99 6.01 -13.81
CA ALA A 338 -3.77 7.00 -14.55
C ALA A 338 -3.61 8.37 -13.88
N GLU A 339 -2.44 8.97 -14.04
CA GLU A 339 -2.09 10.28 -13.49
C GLU A 339 -1.36 11.08 -14.56
N ASP A 340 -1.55 12.40 -14.52
CA ASP A 340 -0.76 13.32 -15.32
C ASP A 340 0.72 13.25 -14.86
N PRO A 341 1.69 12.94 -15.72
CA PRO A 341 3.08 12.74 -15.29
C PRO A 341 3.80 14.03 -14.86
N VAL A 342 3.19 15.19 -15.06
CA VAL A 342 3.72 16.51 -14.67
C VAL A 342 3.11 16.96 -13.35
N THR A 343 1.77 16.97 -13.27
CA THR A 343 1.04 17.48 -12.11
C THR A 343 0.71 16.40 -11.10
N PHE A 344 0.71 15.14 -11.54
CA PHE A 344 0.29 13.94 -10.80
C PHE A 344 -1.13 14.03 -10.28
N LEU A 345 -1.98 14.80 -10.97
CA LEU A 345 -3.40 14.75 -10.75
C LEU A 345 -3.94 13.45 -11.37
N PRO A 346 -4.87 12.75 -10.70
CA PRO A 346 -5.56 11.62 -11.29
C PRO A 346 -6.19 12.00 -12.64
N ALA A 347 -6.01 11.14 -13.63
CA ALA A 347 -6.49 11.29 -15.00
C ALA A 347 -7.45 10.12 -15.35
N PRO A 348 -8.61 10.02 -14.68
CA PRO A 348 -9.61 9.00 -15.00
C PRO A 348 -10.12 9.16 -16.42
N GLY A 349 -10.50 8.07 -17.05
CA GLY A 349 -10.95 8.08 -18.44
C GLY A 349 -10.98 6.69 -19.06
N LYS A 350 -11.46 6.63 -20.29
CA LYS A 350 -11.51 5.39 -21.06
C LYS A 350 -10.14 5.10 -21.65
N ILE A 351 -9.68 3.85 -21.51
CA ILE A 351 -8.48 3.36 -22.18
C ILE A 351 -8.89 2.89 -23.57
N ASP A 352 -8.52 3.63 -24.62
CA ASP A 352 -8.85 3.27 -26.00
C ASP A 352 -7.95 2.16 -26.53
N VAL A 353 -6.67 2.23 -26.18
CA VAL A 353 -5.65 1.25 -26.55
C VAL A 353 -4.90 0.83 -25.30
N TYR A 354 -4.84 -0.46 -25.04
CA TYR A 354 -4.01 -1.07 -24.02
C TYR A 354 -3.16 -2.18 -24.64
N ARG A 355 -1.86 -1.93 -24.80
CA ARG A 355 -0.88 -2.92 -25.29
C ARG A 355 0.27 -3.03 -24.29
N PRO A 356 0.20 -4.01 -23.36
CA PRO A 356 1.26 -4.21 -22.39
C PRO A 356 2.53 -4.78 -23.06
N PRO A 357 3.73 -4.44 -22.56
CA PRO A 357 4.98 -4.98 -23.06
C PRO A 357 5.14 -6.46 -22.67
N GLY A 358 6.03 -7.15 -23.37
CA GLY A 358 6.34 -8.56 -23.11
C GLY A 358 7.81 -8.88 -23.28
N GLY A 359 8.11 -10.14 -23.59
CA GLY A 359 9.47 -10.64 -23.81
C GLY A 359 10.16 -11.17 -22.55
N PHE A 360 11.39 -11.66 -22.72
CA PHE A 360 12.14 -12.34 -21.66
C PHE A 360 12.36 -11.43 -20.44
N GLY A 361 11.89 -11.89 -19.27
CA GLY A 361 12.04 -11.20 -18.00
C GLY A 361 11.10 -10.02 -17.79
N VAL A 362 9.98 -9.94 -18.51
CA VAL A 362 8.90 -8.95 -18.28
C VAL A 362 7.66 -9.64 -17.74
N ARG A 363 7.07 -9.07 -16.68
CA ARG A 363 5.79 -9.48 -16.11
C ARG A 363 4.89 -8.26 -15.98
N VAL A 364 3.59 -8.45 -16.25
CA VAL A 364 2.58 -7.41 -16.15
C VAL A 364 1.39 -7.92 -15.34
N ASP A 365 1.09 -7.24 -14.24
CA ASP A 365 -0.07 -7.51 -13.39
C ASP A 365 -1.02 -6.32 -13.52
N SER A 366 -2.24 -6.56 -14.03
CA SER A 366 -3.20 -5.51 -14.36
C SER A 366 -4.63 -6.03 -14.35
N ALA A 367 -5.58 -5.11 -14.12
CA ALA A 367 -7.00 -5.30 -14.36
C ALA A 367 -7.54 -4.46 -15.54
N ALA A 368 -6.65 -3.76 -16.26
CA ALA A 368 -6.99 -2.93 -17.39
C ALA A 368 -6.97 -3.71 -18.71
N TYR A 369 -7.77 -3.25 -19.66
CA TYR A 369 -7.86 -3.78 -21.02
C TYR A 369 -8.40 -2.68 -21.95
N SER A 370 -8.30 -2.87 -23.27
CA SER A 370 -8.82 -1.88 -24.23
C SER A 370 -10.34 -1.77 -24.10
N GLY A 371 -10.84 -0.56 -23.87
CA GLY A 371 -12.24 -0.25 -23.58
C GLY A 371 -12.57 -0.16 -22.09
N TYR A 372 -11.65 -0.49 -21.19
CA TYR A 372 -11.85 -0.28 -19.74
C TYR A 372 -11.86 1.22 -19.40
N THR A 373 -12.72 1.62 -18.47
CA THR A 373 -12.76 2.99 -17.95
C THR A 373 -12.17 3.03 -16.55
N VAL A 374 -11.07 3.78 -16.40
CA VAL A 374 -10.53 4.13 -15.08
C VAL A 374 -11.46 5.15 -14.44
N THR A 375 -12.07 4.79 -13.32
CA THR A 375 -13.06 5.63 -12.63
C THR A 375 -12.41 6.55 -11.60
N PRO A 376 -13.01 7.71 -11.26
CA PRO A 376 -12.49 8.60 -10.21
C PRO A 376 -12.72 8.08 -8.78
N PHE A 377 -13.41 6.95 -8.61
CA PHE A 377 -13.83 6.45 -7.29
C PHE A 377 -12.77 5.65 -6.53
N TYR A 378 -11.73 5.17 -7.24
CA TYR A 378 -10.72 4.25 -6.70
C TYR A 378 -9.31 4.77 -6.98
N ASP A 379 -8.32 3.99 -6.57
CA ASP A 379 -6.93 4.27 -6.88
C ASP A 379 -6.69 4.32 -8.40
N SER A 380 -5.67 5.09 -8.79
CA SER A 380 -5.29 5.35 -10.17
C SER A 380 -4.51 4.21 -10.82
N LEU A 381 -4.21 3.11 -10.11
CA LEU A 381 -3.34 2.04 -10.63
C LEU A 381 -3.99 1.35 -11.83
N ILE A 382 -3.32 1.43 -12.98
CA ILE A 382 -3.70 0.71 -14.21
C ILE A 382 -2.99 -0.64 -14.22
N SER A 383 -1.69 -0.65 -13.93
CA SER A 383 -0.84 -1.82 -14.13
C SER A 383 0.40 -1.75 -13.25
N LYS A 384 0.90 -2.91 -12.85
CA LYS A 384 2.26 -3.08 -12.34
C LYS A 384 3.11 -3.65 -13.45
N LEU A 385 4.22 -2.99 -13.78
CA LEU A 385 5.19 -3.48 -14.76
C LEU A 385 6.42 -3.96 -14.00
N LEU A 386 6.74 -5.24 -14.14
CA LEU A 386 7.88 -5.85 -13.49
C LEU A 386 8.91 -6.31 -14.50
N VAL A 387 10.18 -6.16 -14.11
CA VAL A 387 11.32 -6.61 -14.91
C VAL A 387 12.31 -7.36 -14.04
N TYR A 388 12.66 -8.57 -14.47
CA TYR A 388 13.68 -9.43 -13.88
C TYR A 388 14.95 -9.45 -14.75
N GLY A 389 16.13 -9.59 -14.15
CA GLY A 389 17.40 -9.79 -14.86
C GLY A 389 18.55 -10.16 -13.93
N ARG A 390 19.72 -10.48 -14.49
CA ARG A 390 20.90 -10.89 -13.69
C ARG A 390 21.58 -9.76 -12.92
N THR A 391 21.42 -8.52 -13.38
CA THR A 391 22.11 -7.34 -12.83
C THR A 391 21.16 -6.15 -12.83
N ARG A 392 21.30 -5.25 -11.85
CA ARG A 392 20.54 -4.00 -11.78
C ARG A 392 20.57 -3.20 -13.09
N LYS A 393 21.76 -2.96 -13.65
CA LYS A 393 21.92 -2.24 -14.93
C LYS A 393 21.12 -2.87 -16.07
N GLY A 394 21.17 -4.19 -16.18
CA GLY A 394 20.39 -4.94 -17.17
C GLY A 394 18.87 -4.88 -16.95
N VAL A 395 18.42 -4.78 -15.69
CA VAL A 395 17.00 -4.57 -15.34
C VAL A 395 16.56 -3.16 -15.71
N ILE A 396 17.34 -2.13 -15.38
CA ILE A 396 17.05 -0.73 -15.77
C ILE A 396 16.90 -0.61 -17.29
N ALA A 397 17.85 -1.14 -18.06
CA ALA A 397 17.79 -1.12 -19.52
C ALA A 397 16.55 -1.88 -20.06
N ARG A 398 16.23 -3.04 -19.46
CA ARG A 398 15.06 -3.83 -19.84
C ARG A 398 13.74 -3.14 -19.47
N MET A 399 13.70 -2.40 -18.37
CA MET A 399 12.55 -1.60 -17.91
C MET A 399 12.32 -0.38 -18.81
N GLN A 400 13.39 0.35 -19.17
CA GLN A 400 13.30 1.45 -20.14
C GLN A 400 12.66 1.00 -21.46
N ARG A 401 13.12 -0.14 -22.00
CA ARG A 401 12.55 -0.74 -23.22
C ARG A 401 11.10 -1.19 -23.01
N ALA A 402 10.77 -1.82 -21.89
CA ALA A 402 9.39 -2.26 -21.61
C ALA A 402 8.42 -1.06 -21.46
N LEU A 403 8.84 0.02 -20.79
CA LEU A 403 8.06 1.25 -20.67
C LEU A 403 7.86 1.92 -22.04
N ALA A 404 8.89 1.94 -22.90
CA ALA A 404 8.77 2.49 -24.25
C ALA A 404 7.81 1.68 -25.16
N GLU A 405 7.71 0.37 -24.94
CA GLU A 405 6.76 -0.51 -25.65
C GLU A 405 5.34 -0.43 -25.07
N PHE A 406 5.16 0.07 -23.84
CA PHE A 406 3.87 0.07 -23.14
C PHE A 406 2.96 1.17 -23.69
N SER A 407 2.04 0.79 -24.59
CA SER A 407 1.09 1.72 -25.18
C SER A 407 -0.23 1.74 -24.40
N ILE A 408 -0.51 2.87 -23.77
CA ILE A 408 -1.79 3.18 -23.13
C ILE A 408 -2.29 4.50 -23.72
N GLN A 409 -3.44 4.49 -24.39
CA GLN A 409 -4.06 5.67 -25.00
C GLN A 409 -5.44 5.94 -24.40
N GLY A 410 -5.86 7.21 -24.42
CA GLY A 410 -7.14 7.67 -23.85
C GLY A 410 -7.04 8.24 -22.43
N VAL A 411 -5.96 7.93 -21.69
CA VAL A 411 -5.64 8.50 -20.38
C VAL A 411 -4.16 8.88 -20.29
N LYS A 412 -3.83 9.89 -19.47
CA LYS A 412 -2.45 10.20 -19.11
C LYS A 412 -1.92 9.14 -18.13
N THR A 413 -0.62 8.88 -18.17
CA THR A 413 0.00 7.87 -17.30
C THR A 413 1.34 8.32 -16.71
N THR A 414 1.78 7.64 -15.65
CA THR A 414 3.09 7.83 -15.01
C THR A 414 4.27 7.27 -15.81
N ILE A 415 4.06 6.65 -16.98
CA ILE A 415 5.13 6.05 -17.81
C ILE A 415 6.26 7.04 -18.11
N PRO A 416 6.00 8.28 -18.59
CA PRO A 416 7.08 9.22 -18.91
C PRO A 416 7.89 9.62 -17.68
N PHE A 417 7.26 9.67 -16.50
CA PHE A 417 7.94 9.98 -15.26
C PHE A 417 8.87 8.85 -14.81
N HIS A 418 8.43 7.59 -14.91
CA HIS A 418 9.29 6.43 -14.64
C HIS A 418 10.50 6.38 -15.56
N GLN A 419 10.33 6.67 -16.85
CA GLN A 419 11.45 6.72 -17.81
C GLN A 419 12.50 7.76 -17.42
N ARG A 420 12.09 8.90 -16.86
CA ARG A 420 13.02 9.92 -16.36
C ARG A 420 13.78 9.45 -15.12
N ILE A 421 13.09 8.84 -14.14
CA ILE A 421 13.75 8.30 -12.94
C ILE A 421 14.81 7.26 -13.35
N LEU A 422 14.46 6.35 -14.25
CA LEU A 422 15.38 5.31 -14.71
C LEU A 422 16.56 5.86 -15.54
N ALA A 423 16.43 7.05 -16.12
CA ALA A 423 17.49 7.73 -16.87
C ALA A 423 18.43 8.55 -15.98
N ASP A 424 17.99 8.88 -14.76
CA ASP A 424 18.76 9.67 -13.80
C ASP A 424 20.03 8.95 -13.33
N SER A 425 21.11 9.73 -13.20
CA SER A 425 22.44 9.17 -12.91
C SER A 425 22.55 8.66 -11.46
N ASP A 426 21.90 9.31 -10.51
CA ASP A 426 21.93 8.94 -9.10
C ASP A 426 21.08 7.69 -8.88
N PHE A 427 19.90 7.64 -9.53
CA PHE A 427 19.09 6.42 -9.57
C PHE A 427 19.87 5.24 -10.16
N GLN A 428 20.60 5.42 -11.27
CA GLN A 428 21.39 4.35 -11.89
C GLN A 428 22.55 3.85 -11.02
N ARG A 429 23.21 4.75 -10.27
CA ARG A 429 24.22 4.37 -9.26
C ARG A 429 23.62 3.74 -8.01
N GLY A 430 22.32 3.91 -7.82
CA GLY A 430 21.61 3.42 -6.64
C GLY A 430 21.75 4.38 -5.46
N GLU A 431 22.05 5.66 -5.70
CA GLU A 431 22.25 6.73 -4.71
C GLU A 431 20.96 7.55 -4.56
N PHE A 432 19.99 7.01 -3.82
CA PHE A 432 18.70 7.67 -3.63
C PHE A 432 18.15 7.40 -2.22
N THR A 433 17.27 8.28 -1.77
CA THR A 433 16.61 8.24 -0.46
C THR A 433 15.11 8.44 -0.67
N THR A 434 14.33 8.43 0.40
CA THR A 434 12.89 8.77 0.36
C THR A 434 12.62 10.19 -0.16
N ASP A 435 13.62 11.07 -0.09
CA ASP A 435 13.50 12.47 -0.51
C ASP A 435 13.91 12.68 -1.97
N PHE A 436 14.39 11.63 -2.66
CA PHE A 436 14.97 11.69 -4.00
C PHE A 436 14.09 12.45 -5.00
N ILE A 437 12.81 12.08 -5.11
CA ILE A 437 11.90 12.71 -6.07
C ILE A 437 11.68 14.19 -5.73
N GLN A 438 11.51 14.51 -4.45
CA GLN A 438 11.29 15.88 -4.01
C GLN A 438 12.50 16.76 -4.31
N GLN A 439 13.71 16.29 -3.97
CA GLN A 439 14.96 16.98 -4.24
C GLN A 439 15.17 17.24 -5.74
N LYS A 440 14.86 16.25 -6.59
CA LYS A 440 14.98 16.36 -8.04
C LYS A 440 13.95 17.29 -8.69
N LEU A 441 12.78 17.45 -8.07
CA LEU A 441 11.77 18.43 -8.50
C LEU A 441 12.16 19.86 -8.08
N ASP A 442 12.72 20.01 -6.88
CA ASP A 442 13.11 21.32 -6.33
C ASP A 442 14.38 21.89 -6.98
N SER A 443 15.26 21.04 -7.51
CA SER A 443 16.52 21.46 -8.14
C SER A 443 16.38 22.01 -9.57
N GLU A 444 15.16 22.32 -10.03
CA GLU A 444 14.80 22.94 -11.32
C GLU A 444 15.76 22.62 -12.49
N ASN A 445 15.59 21.45 -13.15
CA ASN A 445 15.86 21.26 -14.60
C ASN A 445 15.69 19.81 -15.09
N GLU A 446 15.77 18.78 -14.25
CA GLU A 446 15.85 17.39 -14.73
C GLU A 446 14.50 16.66 -14.83
N PHE A 447 13.51 17.01 -13.99
CA PHE A 447 12.23 16.28 -13.93
C PHE A 447 10.99 17.07 -14.37
N CYS A 448 11.09 18.38 -14.64
CA CYS A 448 9.98 19.16 -15.21
C CYS A 448 9.66 18.68 -16.64
N LEU A 449 8.52 18.03 -16.82
CA LEU A 449 7.99 17.74 -18.16
C LEU A 449 7.42 19.06 -18.67
N GLU A 450 7.90 19.56 -19.82
CA GLU A 450 7.24 20.68 -20.47
C GLU A 450 5.80 20.26 -20.79
N SER A 451 4.83 20.98 -20.22
CA SER A 451 3.45 20.88 -20.65
C SER A 451 3.38 21.41 -22.09
N SER A 452 3.29 20.51 -23.08
CA SER A 452 3.07 20.93 -24.48
C SER A 452 1.75 21.68 -24.68
N ASP A 453 0.87 21.64 -23.68
CA ASP A 453 -0.37 22.38 -23.62
C ASP A 453 -0.31 23.38 -22.45
N ARG A 454 0.23 24.58 -22.70
CA ARG A 454 -0.21 25.77 -21.96
C ARG A 454 -1.29 26.47 -22.80
N PRO A 455 -2.60 26.18 -22.61
CA PRO A 455 -3.57 27.25 -22.77
C PRO A 455 -3.35 28.22 -21.60
N ASP A 456 -3.40 29.52 -21.90
CA ASP A 456 -3.33 30.59 -20.90
C ASP A 456 -4.17 30.23 -19.65
N GLN A 457 -3.55 30.38 -18.48
CA GLN A 457 -4.19 30.12 -17.19
C GLN A 457 -5.31 31.14 -16.97
N ASP A 458 -6.54 30.76 -17.33
CA ASP A 458 -7.74 31.30 -16.70
C ASP A 458 -8.09 30.40 -15.50
N ASP A 459 -8.08 31.01 -14.31
CA ASP A 459 -8.51 30.44 -13.02
C ASP A 459 -9.94 29.83 -13.12
N GLN A 460 -10.71 30.29 -14.10
CA GLN A 460 -12.01 29.77 -14.52
C GLN A 460 -12.00 28.26 -14.84
N SER A 461 -10.91 27.70 -15.36
CA SER A 461 -10.84 26.29 -15.79
C SER A 461 -10.84 25.30 -14.62
N ARG A 462 -10.20 25.66 -13.50
CA ARG A 462 -10.21 24.87 -12.25
C ARG A 462 -11.58 24.87 -11.60
N ASP A 463 -12.23 26.03 -11.57
CA ASP A 463 -13.59 26.16 -11.03
C ASP A 463 -14.61 25.44 -11.93
N ASN A 464 -14.43 25.48 -13.25
CA ASN A 464 -15.26 24.73 -14.18
C ASN A 464 -15.08 23.21 -14.04
N LEU A 465 -13.87 22.73 -13.75
CA LEU A 465 -13.64 21.30 -13.48
C LEU A 465 -14.24 20.88 -12.13
N LEU A 466 -14.11 21.70 -11.09
CA LEU A 466 -14.76 21.45 -9.80
C LEU A 466 -16.29 21.47 -9.94
N ALA A 467 -16.82 22.40 -10.72
CA ALA A 467 -18.25 22.52 -11.02
C ALA A 467 -18.76 21.35 -11.87
N ALA A 468 -17.98 20.87 -12.84
CA ALA A 468 -18.32 19.68 -13.63
C ALA A 468 -18.31 18.41 -12.77
N VAL A 469 -17.34 18.25 -11.87
CA VAL A 469 -17.27 17.14 -10.90
C VAL A 469 -18.45 17.20 -9.91
N LEU A 470 -18.79 18.40 -9.43
CA LEU A 470 -19.95 18.61 -8.57
C LEU A 470 -21.27 18.38 -9.32
N SER A 471 -21.38 18.80 -10.58
CA SER A 471 -22.57 18.61 -11.42
C SER A 471 -22.79 17.14 -11.75
N ALA A 472 -21.74 16.40 -12.10
CA ALA A 472 -21.81 14.95 -12.33
C ALA A 472 -22.19 14.20 -11.04
N ALA A 473 -21.73 14.68 -9.87
CA ALA A 473 -22.13 14.12 -8.57
C ALA A 473 -23.61 14.42 -8.24
N VAL A 474 -24.15 15.55 -8.71
CA VAL A 474 -25.57 15.93 -8.54
C VAL A 474 -26.48 15.21 -9.55
N GLU A 475 -26.07 15.03 -10.81
CA GLU A 475 -26.81 14.23 -11.80
C GLU A 475 -26.89 12.75 -11.40
N ALA A 476 -25.80 12.17 -10.90
CA ALA A 476 -25.81 10.83 -10.32
C ALA A 476 -26.75 10.70 -9.10
N TYR A 477 -27.03 11.82 -8.40
CA TYR A 477 -27.99 11.89 -7.31
C TYR A 477 -29.44 12.00 -7.83
N GLY A 478 -29.66 12.78 -8.90
CA GLY A 478 -30.96 13.03 -9.54
C GLY A 478 -31.53 11.83 -10.30
N ASP A 479 -30.69 11.08 -11.01
CA ASP A 479 -31.13 9.89 -11.77
C ASP A 479 -31.52 8.70 -10.88
N SER A 480 -31.18 8.76 -9.58
CA SER A 480 -31.57 7.73 -8.61
C SER A 480 -33.03 7.80 -8.15
N GLU A 481 -33.74 8.90 -8.42
CA GLU A 481 -35.15 9.07 -8.02
C GLU A 481 -36.18 8.61 -9.08
N HIS A 482 -35.77 8.29 -10.31
CA HIS A 482 -36.72 7.94 -11.38
C HIS A 482 -36.35 6.66 -12.15
N GLN A 483 -36.37 5.51 -11.47
CA GLN A 483 -36.72 4.24 -12.12
C GLN A 483 -37.38 3.27 -11.14
N ARG A 484 -38.71 3.13 -11.28
CA ARG A 484 -39.56 2.22 -10.50
C ARG A 484 -39.20 0.76 -10.78
N TYR A 485 -38.69 0.05 -9.79
CA TYR A 485 -38.86 -1.42 -9.67
C TYR A 485 -39.26 -1.78 -8.23
N ARG A 486 -40.15 -2.76 -8.11
CA ARG A 486 -40.83 -3.19 -6.88
C ARG A 486 -39.81 -3.64 -5.81
N ILE A 487 -39.68 -2.85 -4.76
CA ILE A 487 -38.94 -3.14 -3.52
C ILE A 487 -39.92 -3.69 -2.48
N ILE A 488 -39.58 -4.81 -1.85
CA ILE A 488 -40.18 -5.24 -0.59
C ILE A 488 -39.53 -4.38 0.49
N ASN A 489 -40.30 -3.43 1.03
CA ASN A 489 -39.85 -2.47 2.04
C ASN A 489 -39.75 -3.13 3.43
N ILE A 490 -38.60 -2.97 4.08
CA ILE A 490 -38.52 -2.86 5.53
C ILE A 490 -37.95 -1.48 5.83
N GLN A 491 -38.77 -0.62 6.45
CA GLN A 491 -38.45 0.76 6.79
C GLN A 491 -37.57 0.83 8.03
N THR A 492 -36.51 1.63 7.99
CA THR A 492 -36.15 2.51 9.12
C THR A 492 -35.50 3.80 8.59
N SER A 493 -36.01 4.91 9.09
CA SER A 493 -35.71 6.29 8.74
C SER A 493 -34.49 6.85 9.48
N GLY A 494 -33.64 7.61 8.78
CA GLY A 494 -32.62 8.47 9.39
C GLY A 494 -31.88 9.29 8.36
N LYS A 495 -32.08 10.62 8.35
CA LYS A 495 -31.36 11.57 7.50
C LYS A 495 -29.89 11.64 7.96
N ILE A 496 -28.94 11.25 7.12
CA ILE A 496 -27.50 11.43 7.37
C ILE A 496 -26.84 12.03 6.12
N ARG A 497 -26.05 13.09 6.35
CA ARG A 497 -25.30 13.87 5.36
C ARG A 497 -24.10 13.08 4.82
N SER A 498 -23.73 13.36 3.56
CA SER A 498 -22.68 12.70 2.75
C SER A 498 -21.28 12.63 3.40
N PRO A 499 -20.58 11.47 3.39
CA PRO A 499 -19.21 11.31 3.92
C PRO A 499 -18.07 11.32 2.87
N TRP A 500 -18.31 11.64 1.60
CA TRP A 500 -17.33 11.44 0.52
C TRP A 500 -16.32 12.59 0.32
N ARG A 501 -15.50 12.88 1.33
CA ARG A 501 -14.30 13.73 1.18
C ARG A 501 -13.01 13.16 1.82
N LEU A 502 -12.97 11.87 2.15
CA LEU A 502 -11.87 11.31 2.96
C LEU A 502 -11.21 10.02 2.42
N ALA A 503 -11.55 9.52 1.22
CA ALA A 503 -11.06 8.20 0.79
C ALA A 503 -9.72 8.18 0.02
N SER A 504 -9.08 9.32 -0.27
CA SER A 504 -7.73 9.34 -0.90
C SER A 504 -6.62 9.85 0.03
N LEU A 505 -6.91 10.02 1.33
CA LEU A 505 -5.97 10.53 2.34
C LEU A 505 -5.98 9.72 3.65
N TYR A 506 -6.74 8.63 3.74
CA TYR A 506 -6.97 7.91 4.99
C TYR A 506 -6.85 6.40 4.80
N GLY A 507 -5.60 5.92 4.76
CA GLY A 507 -5.27 4.61 5.31
C GLY A 507 -5.02 4.80 6.81
N GLY A 508 -6.06 4.63 7.62
CA GLY A 508 -6.00 4.78 9.06
C GLY A 508 -7.34 4.34 9.65
N GLY A 509 -7.29 3.37 10.57
CA GLY A 509 -8.46 2.73 11.14
C GLY A 509 -9.48 3.73 11.70
N LEU A 510 -10.75 3.45 11.43
CA LEU A 510 -11.87 4.06 12.14
C LEU A 510 -12.39 3.03 13.15
N LEU A 511 -12.53 3.50 14.40
CA LEU A 511 -13.35 2.95 15.47
C LEU A 511 -14.76 2.57 14.98
#